data_AF-A0A151F462-F1
#
_entry.id   AF-A0A151F462-F1
#
_cell.length_a   1.000
_cell.length_b   1.000
_cell.length_c   1.000
_cell.angle_alpha   90.00
_cell.angle_beta   90.00
_cell.angle_gamma   90.00
#
_symmetry.space_group_name_H-M   'P 1'
#
loop_
_entity.id
_entity.type
_entity.pdbx_description
1 polymer ?
#
loop_
_entity_poly.entity_id
_entity_poly.type
_entity_poly.pdbx_seq_one_letter_code
_entity_poly.pdbx_strand_id
1 'polypeptide(L)'
;MFDLITVPEDLSNEWVISPQKSASGDAIIQADPHLPWEGLNQWYEVHLKGETINVAGATLFGLPTVIIGFNEHIAWTMTANSPDTADVYQEKIKKEGTKYFYQYDNEWKPIEEKRVEIRTAKKKEITLYYTHHGPVIAFDERMLKKRKGGKVVGFKKRKGGKVRDDQYYNCHYAHPNLDQSKVCVHHMHLGWLRSAQPFCPHIS
;
A
#
# COMPACT_ATOMS: atom_id res chain seq x y z
N MET A 1 -16.54 -21.80 7.65
CA MET A 1 -15.43 -21.22 8.42
C MET A 1 -14.69 -20.37 7.40
N PHE A 2 -14.67 -19.04 7.57
CA PHE A 2 -13.86 -18.20 6.70
C PHE A 2 -12.46 -18.33 7.27
N ASP A 3 -11.61 -19.11 6.61
CA ASP A 3 -10.19 -19.06 6.88
C ASP A 3 -9.76 -17.65 6.48
N LEU A 4 -9.49 -16.83 7.49
CA LEU A 4 -8.78 -15.58 7.31
C LEU A 4 -7.50 -15.96 6.57
N ILE A 5 -7.36 -15.45 5.34
CA ILE A 5 -6.11 -15.52 4.59
C ILE A 5 -5.06 -14.93 5.52
N THR A 6 -4.23 -15.79 6.11
CA THR A 6 -2.99 -15.37 6.75
C THR A 6 -2.13 -14.82 5.64
N VAL A 7 -2.14 -13.50 5.48
CA VAL A 7 -1.14 -12.82 4.69
C VAL A 7 0.18 -13.02 5.46
N PRO A 8 1.20 -13.66 4.88
CA PRO A 8 2.50 -13.71 5.51
C PRO A 8 2.92 -12.28 5.88
N GLU A 9 3.47 -12.08 7.07
CA GLU A 9 4.11 -10.80 7.37
C GLU A 9 5.42 -10.74 6.59
N ASP A 10 5.37 -10.15 5.39
CA ASP A 10 6.56 -9.81 4.60
C ASP A 10 7.27 -8.63 5.30
N LEU A 11 8.09 -8.94 6.30
CA LEU A 11 8.92 -7.96 7.00
C LEU A 11 10.21 -7.73 6.21
N SER A 12 10.70 -6.50 6.14
CA SER A 12 11.96 -6.13 5.49
C SER A 12 12.92 -5.47 6.49
N ASN A 13 14.21 -5.44 6.18
CA ASN A 13 15.21 -4.80 7.04
C ASN A 13 15.74 -3.50 6.40
N GLU A 14 15.99 -2.50 7.24
CA GLU A 14 16.72 -1.29 6.88
C GLU A 14 17.51 -0.77 8.09
N TRP A 15 18.68 -0.19 7.84
CA TRP A 15 19.46 0.51 8.86
C TRP A 15 20.23 1.67 8.26
N VAL A 16 20.40 2.68 9.09
CA VAL A 16 21.14 3.89 8.77
C VAL A 16 22.23 4.07 9.81
N ILE A 17 23.46 4.22 9.35
CA ILE A 17 24.61 4.54 10.18
C ILE A 17 24.96 6.01 9.94
N SER A 18 24.94 6.79 11.02
CA SER A 18 25.37 8.18 10.97
C SER A 18 26.89 8.25 10.71
N PRO A 19 27.37 9.30 10.02
CA PRO A 19 28.79 9.61 9.83
C PRO A 19 29.68 9.40 11.05
N GLN A 20 29.21 9.84 12.22
CA GLN A 20 29.95 9.78 13.49
C GLN A 20 30.13 8.34 14.01
N LYS A 21 29.44 7.37 13.42
CA LYS A 21 29.47 5.94 13.76
C LYS A 21 30.06 5.09 12.64
N SER A 22 30.47 5.68 11.51
CA SER A 22 31.10 4.96 10.40
C SER A 22 32.61 5.17 10.39
N ALA A 23 33.34 4.18 9.93
CA ALA A 23 34.81 4.28 9.81
C ALA A 23 35.24 5.22 8.68
N SER A 24 34.40 5.41 7.65
CA SER A 24 34.68 6.32 6.54
C SER A 24 34.38 7.78 6.86
N GLY A 25 33.60 8.05 7.92
CA GLY A 25 33.04 9.38 8.16
C GLY A 25 31.86 9.72 7.26
N ASP A 26 31.41 8.78 6.42
CA ASP A 26 30.23 8.93 5.57
C ASP A 26 29.00 8.27 6.19
N ALA A 27 27.84 8.69 5.76
CA ALA A 27 26.59 8.09 6.15
C ALA A 27 26.35 6.81 5.32
N ILE A 28 25.95 5.71 5.98
CA ILE A 28 25.74 4.42 5.31
C ILE A 28 24.27 4.03 5.44
N ILE A 29 23.64 3.69 4.31
CA ILE A 29 22.33 3.03 4.29
C ILE A 29 22.52 1.56 3.96
N GLN A 30 21.69 0.72 4.55
CA GLN A 30 21.50 -0.64 4.07
C GLN A 30 20.01 -0.90 3.88
N ALA A 31 19.71 -1.51 2.74
CA ALA A 31 18.39 -1.92 2.32
C ALA A 31 18.40 -3.44 2.12
N ASP A 32 17.45 -4.12 2.75
CA ASP A 32 17.23 -5.56 2.60
C ASP A 32 15.72 -5.84 2.53
N PRO A 33 15.10 -5.49 1.38
CA PRO A 33 13.69 -5.68 1.17
C PRO A 33 13.37 -7.14 0.84
N HIS A 34 12.43 -7.73 1.56
CA HIS A 34 11.95 -9.08 1.31
C HIS A 34 10.65 -9.03 0.49
N LEU A 35 10.77 -9.24 -0.82
CA LEU A 35 9.63 -9.39 -1.74
C LEU A 35 9.71 -10.72 -2.49
N PRO A 36 8.60 -11.19 -3.10
CA PRO A 36 8.61 -12.38 -3.93
C PRO A 36 9.65 -12.32 -5.05
N TRP A 37 10.25 -13.46 -5.35
CA TRP A 37 11.26 -13.60 -6.41
C TRP A 37 10.68 -13.64 -7.82
N GLU A 38 9.35 -13.67 -7.94
CA GLU A 38 8.64 -13.78 -9.21
C GLU A 38 7.42 -12.85 -9.23
N GLY A 39 6.97 -12.52 -10.44
CA GLY A 39 5.78 -11.70 -10.67
C GLY A 39 6.05 -10.19 -10.63
N LEU A 40 4.98 -9.40 -10.62
CA LEU A 40 5.08 -7.94 -10.79
C LEU A 40 5.72 -7.21 -9.60
N ASN A 41 5.74 -7.84 -8.42
CA ASN A 41 6.31 -7.28 -7.20
C ASN A 41 7.80 -7.64 -7.02
N GLN A 42 8.43 -8.29 -8.00
CA GLN A 42 9.86 -8.55 -7.97
C GLN A 42 10.65 -7.26 -8.23
N TRP A 43 11.74 -7.07 -7.49
CA TRP A 43 12.67 -5.96 -7.70
C TRP A 43 13.39 -6.07 -9.03
N TYR A 44 13.52 -4.93 -9.70
CA TYR A 44 14.29 -4.75 -10.92
C TYR A 44 15.30 -3.62 -10.73
N GLU A 45 16.59 -3.94 -10.79
CA GLU A 45 17.65 -2.95 -10.70
C GLU A 45 17.71 -2.07 -11.95
N VAL A 46 17.85 -0.77 -11.74
CA VAL A 46 17.86 0.22 -12.81
C VAL A 46 18.78 1.38 -12.47
N HIS A 47 19.42 1.92 -13.51
CA HIS A 47 20.12 3.19 -13.47
C HIS A 47 19.53 4.12 -14.53
N LEU A 48 18.90 5.21 -14.09
CA LEU A 48 18.34 6.23 -14.96
C LEU A 48 19.32 7.40 -15.03
N LYS A 49 19.85 7.66 -16.23
CA LYS A 49 20.78 8.76 -16.49
C LYS A 49 20.30 9.61 -17.66
N GLY A 50 20.19 10.90 -17.44
CA GLY A 50 19.86 11.92 -18.43
C GLY A 50 20.55 13.24 -18.08
N GLU A 51 20.15 14.34 -18.73
CA GLU A 51 20.78 15.65 -18.50
C GLU A 51 20.59 16.16 -17.07
N THR A 52 19.43 15.88 -16.46
CA THR A 52 19.05 16.38 -15.14
C THR A 52 18.81 15.28 -14.10
N ILE A 53 18.97 14.01 -14.49
CA ILE A 53 18.69 12.86 -13.63
C ILE A 53 19.87 11.88 -13.65
N ASN A 54 20.28 11.43 -12.48
CA ASN A 54 21.27 10.38 -12.32
C ASN A 54 20.97 9.61 -11.04
N VAL A 55 20.20 8.54 -11.17
CA VAL A 55 19.70 7.79 -10.01
C VAL A 55 19.79 6.30 -10.28
N ALA A 56 20.31 5.56 -9.30
CA ALA A 56 20.45 4.11 -9.37
C ALA A 56 19.78 3.43 -8.18
N GLY A 57 19.28 2.22 -8.38
CA GLY A 57 18.62 1.45 -7.33
C GLY A 57 17.70 0.40 -7.92
N ALA A 58 16.57 0.14 -7.28
CA ALA A 58 15.58 -0.82 -7.73
C ALA A 58 14.18 -0.20 -7.89
N THR A 59 13.42 -0.74 -8.84
CA THR A 59 12.02 -0.44 -9.12
C THR A 59 11.19 -1.74 -9.16
N LEU A 60 9.87 -1.62 -9.30
CA LEU A 60 8.98 -2.74 -9.61
C LEU A 60 8.59 -2.70 -11.08
N PHE A 61 8.16 -3.85 -11.61
CA PHE A 61 7.73 -3.94 -13.01
C PHE A 61 6.56 -3.00 -13.31
N GLY A 62 6.75 -2.14 -14.31
CA GLY A 62 5.75 -1.16 -14.75
C GLY A 62 5.83 0.21 -14.07
N LEU A 63 6.75 0.41 -13.11
CA LEU A 63 6.94 1.71 -12.46
C LEU A 63 8.13 2.49 -13.05
N PRO A 64 7.94 3.74 -13.50
CA PRO A 64 8.98 4.55 -14.16
C PRO A 64 9.91 5.27 -13.19
N THR A 65 10.05 4.78 -11.95
CA THR A 65 10.72 5.48 -10.85
C THR A 65 11.58 4.55 -10.02
N VAL A 66 12.75 5.01 -9.57
CA VAL A 66 13.55 4.30 -8.55
C VAL A 66 12.87 4.41 -7.19
N ILE A 67 12.54 3.26 -6.59
CA ILE A 67 11.74 3.17 -5.35
C ILE A 67 12.66 3.10 -4.13
N ILE A 68 13.70 2.27 -4.19
CA ILE A 68 14.82 2.24 -3.24
C ILE A 68 16.10 2.50 -4.02
N GLY A 69 17.00 3.32 -3.50
CA GLY A 69 18.18 3.69 -4.29
C GLY A 69 18.94 4.87 -3.73
N PHE A 70 19.73 5.46 -4.62
CA PHE A 70 20.61 6.56 -4.31
C PHE A 70 20.88 7.42 -5.55
N ASN A 71 21.24 8.67 -5.30
CA ASN A 71 21.84 9.57 -6.28
C ASN A 71 23.20 10.05 -5.73
N GLU A 72 23.77 11.11 -6.30
CA GLU A 72 25.07 11.65 -5.89
C GLU A 72 25.09 12.24 -4.47
N HIS A 73 23.93 12.45 -3.86
CA HIS A 73 23.79 13.25 -2.64
C HIS A 73 23.11 12.51 -1.51
N ILE A 74 22.12 11.68 -1.82
CA ILE A 74 21.31 10.96 -0.83
C ILE A 74 21.11 9.51 -1.22
N ALA A 75 20.82 8.69 -0.22
CA ALA A 75 20.28 7.35 -0.39
C ALA A 75 19.02 7.17 0.45
N TRP A 76 18.08 6.36 -0.03
CA TRP A 76 16.83 6.08 0.65
C TRP A 76 16.42 4.63 0.46
N THR A 77 15.73 4.13 1.48
CA THR A 77 15.10 2.81 1.45
C THR A 77 13.81 2.84 2.27
N MET A 78 13.09 1.72 2.21
CA MET A 78 11.85 1.54 2.94
C MET A 78 11.68 0.09 3.41
N THR A 79 11.01 -0.06 4.54
CA THR A 79 10.52 -1.34 5.05
C THR A 79 9.00 -1.33 5.18
N ALA A 80 8.37 -2.51 5.11
CA ALA A 80 6.96 -2.67 5.43
C ALA A 80 6.68 -2.11 6.83
N ASN A 81 5.68 -1.22 6.91
CA ASN A 81 5.09 -0.84 8.16
C ASN A 81 3.77 -1.62 8.28
N SER A 82 3.34 -1.95 9.50
CA SER A 82 2.06 -2.62 9.76
C SER A 82 1.02 -1.65 10.35
N PRO A 83 0.74 -0.47 9.75
CA PRO A 83 -0.26 0.42 10.27
C PRO A 83 -1.66 -0.12 9.99
N ASP A 84 -2.57 0.16 10.92
CA ASP A 84 -3.99 -0.10 10.76
C ASP A 84 -4.59 0.82 9.67
N THR A 85 -4.83 0.23 8.51
CA THR A 85 -5.13 0.89 7.23
C THR A 85 -6.52 0.58 6.70
N ALA A 86 -7.25 -0.32 7.36
CA ALA A 86 -8.59 -0.67 6.97
C ALA A 86 -9.41 -1.15 8.17
N ASP A 87 -10.68 -0.73 8.18
CA ASP A 87 -11.65 -1.16 9.17
C ASP A 87 -12.58 -2.22 8.55
N VAL A 88 -12.92 -3.23 9.35
CA VAL A 88 -13.85 -4.29 8.97
C VAL A 88 -15.13 -4.17 9.80
N TYR A 89 -16.28 -4.09 9.12
CA TYR A 89 -17.59 -3.90 9.76
C TYR A 89 -18.45 -5.14 9.61
N GLN A 90 -19.05 -5.58 10.71
CA GLN A 90 -20.04 -6.64 10.69
C GLN A 90 -21.45 -6.05 10.67
N GLU A 91 -22.03 -5.95 9.48
CA GLU A 91 -23.34 -5.34 9.25
C GLU A 91 -24.46 -6.34 9.53
N LYS A 92 -25.56 -5.88 10.13
CA LYS A 92 -26.81 -6.66 10.18
C LYS A 92 -27.54 -6.50 8.86
N ILE A 93 -28.01 -7.60 8.29
CA ILE A 93 -28.73 -7.61 7.02
C ILE A 93 -30.09 -8.29 7.10
N LYS A 94 -30.98 -7.83 6.24
CA LYS A 94 -32.27 -8.47 5.94
C LYS A 94 -32.47 -8.55 4.43
N LYS A 95 -33.38 -9.44 4.02
CA LYS A 95 -33.85 -9.56 2.65
C LYS A 95 -35.32 -9.20 2.61
N GLU A 96 -35.70 -8.32 1.70
CA GLU A 96 -37.09 -7.98 1.42
C GLU A 96 -37.35 -8.19 -0.07
N GLY A 97 -38.15 -9.20 -0.41
CA GLY A 97 -38.32 -9.66 -1.78
C GLY A 97 -36.99 -10.10 -2.40
N THR A 98 -36.59 -9.43 -3.48
CA THR A 98 -35.32 -9.70 -4.19
C THR A 98 -34.16 -8.82 -3.74
N LYS A 99 -34.40 -7.83 -2.86
CA LYS A 99 -33.38 -6.84 -2.47
C LYS A 99 -32.83 -7.11 -1.07
N TYR A 100 -31.57 -6.72 -0.87
CA TYR A 100 -30.90 -6.75 0.41
C TYR A 100 -30.81 -5.37 1.06
N PHE A 101 -30.90 -5.34 2.38
CA PHE A 101 -30.78 -4.13 3.20
C PHE A 101 -29.83 -4.39 4.36
N TYR A 102 -29.12 -3.35 4.79
CA TYR A 102 -28.26 -3.35 5.97
C TYR A 102 -28.72 -2.29 6.98
N GLN A 103 -28.46 -2.52 8.27
CA GLN A 103 -28.84 -1.59 9.33
C GLN A 103 -27.70 -0.61 9.62
N TYR A 104 -27.98 0.69 9.51
CA TYR A 104 -27.03 1.76 9.84
C TYR A 104 -27.75 2.93 10.50
N ASP A 105 -27.24 3.44 11.62
CA ASP A 105 -27.87 4.48 12.44
C ASP A 105 -29.35 4.20 12.76
N ASN A 106 -29.64 2.94 13.08
CA ASN A 106 -31.00 2.39 13.31
C ASN A 106 -31.94 2.40 12.11
N GLU A 107 -31.49 2.82 10.93
CA GLU A 107 -32.25 2.78 9.68
C GLU A 107 -31.83 1.58 8.82
N TRP A 108 -32.79 1.06 8.04
CA TRP A 108 -32.49 0.04 7.03
C TRP A 108 -32.20 0.70 5.69
N LYS A 109 -30.96 0.60 5.24
CA LYS A 109 -30.49 1.16 3.96
C LYS A 109 -30.32 0.04 2.94
N PRO A 110 -30.64 0.28 1.64
CA PRO A 110 -30.46 -0.73 0.62
C PRO A 110 -28.97 -1.04 0.41
N ILE A 111 -28.64 -2.31 0.20
CA ILE A 111 -27.33 -2.72 -0.31
C ILE A 111 -27.29 -2.45 -1.81
N GLU A 112 -26.24 -1.79 -2.28
CA GLU A 112 -26.02 -1.58 -3.71
C GLU A 112 -25.50 -2.87 -4.35
N GLU A 113 -26.12 -3.27 -5.47
CA GLU A 113 -25.74 -4.46 -6.23
C GLU A 113 -25.17 -4.04 -7.59
N LYS A 114 -23.95 -4.50 -7.88
CA LYS A 114 -23.30 -4.26 -9.17
C LYS A 114 -22.97 -5.59 -9.84
N ARG A 115 -23.65 -5.86 -10.97
CA ARG A 115 -23.34 -7.02 -11.81
C ARG A 115 -22.11 -6.73 -12.65
N VAL A 116 -21.17 -7.67 -12.66
CA VAL A 116 -19.94 -7.58 -13.44
C VAL A 116 -19.81 -8.85 -14.25
N GLU A 117 -19.72 -8.69 -15.57
CA GLU A 117 -19.35 -9.78 -16.47
C GLU A 117 -17.83 -9.92 -16.47
N ILE A 118 -17.34 -11.09 -16.06
CA ILE A 118 -15.95 -11.48 -16.19
C ILE A 118 -15.82 -12.26 -17.49
N ARG A 119 -15.10 -11.66 -18.44
CA ARG A 119 -14.76 -12.29 -19.72
C ARG A 119 -13.66 -13.32 -19.49
N THR A 120 -14.07 -14.57 -19.33
CA THR A 120 -13.19 -15.74 -19.38
C THR A 120 -13.59 -16.65 -20.55
N ALA A 121 -12.88 -17.77 -20.77
CA ALA A 121 -13.28 -18.77 -21.77
C ALA A 121 -14.74 -19.24 -21.61
N LYS A 122 -15.27 -19.18 -20.38
CA LYS A 122 -16.71 -19.31 -20.08
C LYS A 122 -17.17 -17.98 -19.49
N LYS A 123 -18.11 -17.28 -20.14
CA LYS A 123 -18.67 -16.04 -19.58
C LYS A 123 -19.16 -16.30 -18.16
N LYS A 124 -18.68 -15.51 -17.20
CA LYS A 124 -19.04 -15.63 -15.79
C LYS A 124 -19.56 -14.29 -15.30
N GLU A 125 -20.82 -14.24 -14.89
CA GLU A 125 -21.36 -13.09 -14.20
C GLU A 125 -21.18 -13.26 -12.69
N ILE A 126 -20.74 -12.20 -12.02
CA ILE A 126 -20.73 -12.10 -10.57
C ILE A 126 -21.48 -10.84 -10.13
N THR A 127 -22.10 -10.89 -8.95
CA THR A 127 -22.71 -9.72 -8.33
C THR A 127 -21.84 -9.26 -7.18
N LEU A 128 -21.44 -7.99 -7.21
CA LEU A 128 -20.73 -7.32 -6.13
C LEU A 128 -21.73 -6.56 -5.28
N TYR A 129 -21.55 -6.58 -3.97
CA TYR A 129 -22.42 -5.90 -3.01
C TYR A 129 -21.66 -4.79 -2.30
N TYR A 130 -22.31 -3.64 -2.10
CA TYR A 130 -21.71 -2.48 -1.45
C TYR A 130 -22.64 -1.92 -0.37
N THR A 131 -22.02 -1.51 0.74
CA THR A 131 -22.64 -0.69 1.79
C THR A 131 -21.97 0.68 1.79
N HIS A 132 -22.45 1.62 2.60
CA HIS A 132 -21.75 2.91 2.76
C HIS A 132 -20.32 2.76 3.35
N HIS A 133 -20.01 1.66 4.04
CA HIS A 133 -18.65 1.37 4.51
C HIS A 133 -17.73 0.87 3.39
N GLY A 134 -18.29 0.41 2.25
CA GLY A 134 -17.51 -0.08 1.10
C GLY A 134 -17.96 -1.47 0.63
N PRO A 135 -17.11 -2.18 -0.14
CA PRO A 135 -17.44 -3.49 -0.69
C PRO A 135 -17.66 -4.51 0.42
N VAL A 136 -18.62 -5.42 0.20
CA VAL A 136 -18.85 -6.58 1.04
C VAL A 136 -17.89 -7.70 0.62
N ILE A 137 -16.99 -8.09 1.52
CA ILE A 137 -15.95 -9.09 1.26
C ILE A 137 -16.37 -10.51 1.68
N ALA A 138 -17.41 -10.63 2.51
CA ALA A 138 -17.98 -11.92 2.88
C ALA A 138 -19.52 -11.82 2.92
N PHE A 139 -20.17 -12.55 2.01
CA PHE A 139 -21.62 -12.64 1.89
C PHE A 139 -22.02 -14.11 1.74
N ASP A 140 -22.79 -14.63 2.69
CA ASP A 140 -23.37 -15.97 2.59
C ASP A 140 -24.84 -15.88 2.95
N GLU A 141 -25.73 -16.16 1.98
CA GLU A 141 -27.17 -16.10 2.19
C GLU A 141 -27.64 -17.05 3.31
N ARG A 142 -26.91 -18.12 3.62
CA ARG A 142 -27.21 -18.98 4.78
C ARG A 142 -27.08 -18.23 6.10
N MET A 143 -26.28 -17.17 6.15
CA MET A 143 -26.18 -16.31 7.33
C MET A 143 -27.50 -15.60 7.61
N LEU A 144 -28.32 -15.29 6.60
CA LEU A 144 -29.66 -14.70 6.78
C LEU A 144 -30.62 -15.61 7.54
N LYS A 145 -30.45 -16.92 7.44
CA LYS A 145 -31.34 -17.91 8.07
C LYS A 145 -31.06 -18.09 9.57
N LYS A 146 -29.99 -17.52 10.11
CA LYS A 146 -29.69 -17.59 11.55
C LYS A 146 -30.59 -16.60 12.31
N ARG A 147 -31.24 -17.06 13.40
CA ARG A 147 -32.27 -16.37 14.22
C ARG A 147 -31.89 -14.99 14.81
N LYS A 148 -30.72 -14.42 14.47
CA LYS A 148 -30.23 -13.12 14.93
C LYS A 148 -30.09 -12.08 13.79
N GLY A 149 -30.66 -12.35 12.62
CA GLY A 149 -30.46 -11.55 11.40
C GLY A 149 -29.16 -11.96 10.70
N GLY A 150 -29.12 -11.81 9.37
CA GLY A 150 -27.90 -12.12 8.62
C GLY A 150 -26.80 -11.14 8.96
N LYS A 151 -25.55 -11.58 8.80
CA LYS A 151 -24.39 -10.72 8.97
C LYS A 151 -23.53 -10.74 7.72
N VAL A 152 -23.06 -9.57 7.30
CA VAL A 152 -22.08 -9.43 6.21
C VAL A 152 -20.88 -8.64 6.67
N VAL A 153 -19.76 -8.83 5.99
CA VAL A 153 -18.51 -8.16 6.33
C VAL A 153 -18.24 -7.08 5.28
N GLY A 154 -18.41 -5.81 5.66
CA GLY A 154 -18.05 -4.65 4.86
C GLY A 154 -16.60 -4.24 5.11
N PHE A 155 -15.92 -3.80 4.06
CA PHE A 155 -14.53 -3.35 4.13
C PHE A 155 -14.45 -1.86 3.83
N LYS A 156 -13.93 -1.08 4.79
CA LYS A 156 -13.61 0.33 4.57
C LYS A 156 -12.11 0.48 4.52
N LYS A 157 -11.59 0.82 3.34
CA LYS A 157 -10.23 1.34 3.26
C LYS A 157 -10.22 2.69 3.97
N ARG A 158 -9.38 2.89 5.00
CA ARG A 158 -9.11 4.25 5.47
C ARG A 158 -8.57 5.04 4.29
N LYS A 159 -8.95 6.30 4.16
CA LYS A 159 -8.30 7.20 3.20
C LYS A 159 -6.83 7.32 3.61
N GLY A 160 -5.99 6.39 3.15
CA GLY A 160 -4.57 6.67 2.96
C GLY A 160 -4.50 7.92 2.09
N GLY A 161 -3.56 8.82 2.37
CA GLY A 161 -3.34 10.00 1.54
C GLY A 161 -3.40 9.62 0.05
N LYS A 162 -3.87 10.54 -0.81
CA LYS A 162 -3.84 10.31 -2.26
C LYS A 162 -2.47 9.71 -2.62
N VAL A 163 -2.45 8.53 -3.25
CA VAL A 163 -1.23 8.06 -3.91
C VAL A 163 -0.91 9.14 -4.92
N ARG A 164 0.17 9.87 -4.67
CA ARG A 164 0.64 10.88 -5.62
C ARG A 164 1.73 10.19 -6.42
N ASP A 165 1.66 10.30 -7.73
CA ASP A 165 2.64 9.63 -8.60
C ASP A 165 4.04 10.28 -8.50
N ASP A 166 4.14 11.47 -7.89
CA ASP A 166 5.36 12.25 -7.68
C ASP A 166 6.16 11.85 -6.42
N GLN A 167 5.67 10.90 -5.62
CA GLN A 167 6.23 10.55 -4.31
C GLN A 167 7.71 10.14 -4.36
N TYR A 168 8.11 9.39 -5.39
CA TYR A 168 9.50 8.96 -5.57
C TYR A 168 10.32 9.91 -6.43
N TYR A 169 9.68 10.67 -7.31
CA TYR A 169 10.37 11.61 -8.21
C TYR A 169 11.14 12.67 -7.43
N ASN A 170 10.60 13.15 -6.31
CA ASN A 170 11.29 14.15 -5.49
C ASN A 170 12.63 13.64 -4.94
N CYS A 171 12.79 12.34 -4.70
CA CYS A 171 14.05 11.77 -4.24
C CYS A 171 15.08 11.69 -5.36
N HIS A 172 14.66 11.50 -6.62
CA HIS A 172 15.59 11.40 -7.75
C HIS A 172 16.34 12.72 -7.98
N TYR A 173 15.65 13.84 -7.77
CA TYR A 173 16.19 15.19 -7.96
C TYR A 173 16.63 15.86 -6.65
N ALA A 174 16.63 15.14 -5.53
CA ALA A 174 16.98 15.73 -4.24
C ALA A 174 18.44 16.18 -4.22
N HIS A 175 18.65 17.46 -3.95
CA HIS A 175 19.97 18.06 -3.74
C HIS A 175 20.45 17.86 -2.29
N PRO A 176 21.74 18.11 -1.98
CA PRO A 176 22.33 17.80 -0.68
C PRO A 176 21.77 18.62 0.49
N ASN A 177 20.88 19.59 0.26
CA ASN A 177 20.26 20.33 1.35
C ASN A 177 19.18 19.49 2.08
N LEU A 178 19.38 19.36 3.39
CA LEU A 178 18.51 18.73 4.39
C LEU A 178 17.01 18.99 4.18
N ASP A 179 16.64 20.21 3.79
CA ASP A 179 15.23 20.57 3.59
C ASP A 179 14.60 19.86 2.39
N GLN A 180 15.35 19.68 1.29
CA GLN A 180 14.83 18.97 0.11
C GLN A 180 14.78 17.45 0.32
N SER A 181 15.76 16.87 1.02
CA SER A 181 15.74 15.44 1.37
C SER A 181 14.58 15.13 2.33
N LYS A 182 14.32 15.99 3.32
CA LYS A 182 13.15 15.90 4.21
C LYS A 182 11.83 16.08 3.46
N VAL A 183 11.78 16.97 2.46
CA VAL A 183 10.61 17.15 1.60
C VAL A 183 10.32 15.88 0.82
N CYS A 184 11.33 15.15 0.30
CA CYS A 184 11.06 13.86 -0.34
C CYS A 184 10.35 12.89 0.61
N VAL A 185 10.88 12.72 1.83
CA VAL A 185 10.31 11.78 2.82
C VAL A 185 8.94 12.18 3.32
N HIS A 186 8.72 13.47 3.61
CA HIS A 186 7.40 13.97 4.00
C HIS A 186 6.37 13.87 2.87
N HIS A 187 6.84 13.82 1.61
CA HIS A 187 5.96 13.64 0.46
C HIS A 187 5.62 12.18 0.20
N MET A 188 6.42 11.21 0.66
CA MET A 188 6.15 9.77 0.60
C MET A 188 4.95 9.37 1.49
N HIS A 189 3.73 9.57 1.00
CA HIS A 189 2.48 9.19 1.68
C HIS A 189 2.11 7.72 1.43
N LEU A 190 3.04 6.81 1.68
CA LEU A 190 2.81 5.38 1.55
C LEU A 190 2.32 4.86 2.90
N GLY A 191 1.00 4.76 3.05
CA GLY A 191 0.36 4.33 4.29
C GLY A 191 0.68 2.91 4.76
N TRP A 192 1.71 2.25 4.21
CA TRP A 192 2.09 0.85 4.44
C TRP A 192 3.61 0.67 4.56
N LEU A 193 4.39 1.76 4.49
CA LEU A 193 5.85 1.71 4.44
C LEU A 193 6.44 2.71 5.45
N ARG A 194 7.58 2.34 6.04
CA ARG A 194 8.45 3.20 6.83
C ARG A 194 9.70 3.49 5.98
N SER A 195 10.24 4.71 6.07
CA SER A 195 11.42 5.13 5.31
C SER A 195 12.61 5.46 6.21
N ALA A 196 13.82 5.14 5.78
CA ALA A 196 15.07 5.54 6.42
C ALA A 196 16.03 6.28 5.45
N GLN A 197 16.82 7.23 5.97
CA GLN A 197 17.86 7.97 5.22
C GLN A 197 19.10 8.29 6.08
N PRO A 198 20.33 8.08 5.58
CA PRO A 198 21.56 8.65 6.13
C PRO A 198 21.82 10.08 5.60
N PHE A 199 22.40 10.94 6.44
CA PHE A 199 22.83 12.30 6.07
C PHE A 199 24.34 12.40 5.92
N CYS A 200 24.82 12.85 4.76
CA CYS A 200 26.22 13.24 4.57
C CYS A 200 26.43 14.71 4.98
N PRO A 201 27.14 15.06 6.07
CA PRO A 201 27.23 16.43 6.58
C PRO A 201 28.39 17.24 5.98
N HIS A 202 29.10 16.73 4.96
CA HIS A 202 30.34 17.33 4.49
C HIS A 202 30.30 17.69 3.01
N ILE A 203 29.80 18.89 2.72
CA ILE A 203 30.28 19.70 1.60
C ILE A 203 30.45 21.13 2.13
N SER A 204 31.69 21.48 2.44
CA SER A 204 32.16 22.87 2.60
C SER A 204 32.22 23.56 1.26
#